data_AF-X1D7H3-F1
#
_entry.id   AF-X1D7H3-F1
#
_cell.length_a   1.000
_cell.length_b   1.000
_cell.length_c   1.000
_cell.angle_alpha   90.00
_cell.angle_beta   90.00
_cell.angle_gamma   90.00
#
_symmetry.space_group_name_H-M   'P 1'
#
loop_
_entity.id
_entity.type
_entity.pdbx_description
1 polymer ?
#
loop_
_entity_poly.entity_id
_entity_poly.type
_entity_poly.pdbx_seq_one_letter_code
_entity_poly.pdbx_strand_id
1 'polypeptide(L)'
;MNNNIDFKIKTNNFDSSIDKLLRNVKEDIINIELVPITEIIAQYLQYIVKNKSSIDLSIAGKTIAEIAIMLKMKSENLLPRLEVKNRDEEDDEYNDFMILKEKEAYLKEYDKFQKVVEYLKEREGTQNNIYFPTIENNDKEGSIEIQKV
;
A
#
# COMPACT_ATOMS: atom_id res chain seq x y z
N MET A 1 8.84 1.36 -19.27
CA MET A 1 7.58 0.90 -19.91
C MET A 1 6.48 1.05 -18.87
N ASN A 2 5.40 1.75 -19.20
CA ASN A 2 4.25 1.94 -18.29
C ASN A 2 3.52 0.60 -18.18
N ASN A 3 3.96 -0.22 -17.23
CA ASN A 3 3.40 -1.54 -16.97
C ASN A 3 2.15 -1.39 -16.10
N ASN A 4 1.08 -0.86 -16.68
CA ASN A 4 -0.26 -0.94 -16.09
C ASN A 4 -1.00 -2.12 -16.71
N ILE A 5 -1.47 -3.02 -15.86
CA ILE A 5 -2.58 -3.89 -16.21
C ILE A 5 -3.74 -2.92 -16.51
N ASP A 6 -4.25 -2.92 -17.74
CA ASP A 6 -5.48 -2.21 -18.10
C ASP A 6 -6.68 -2.95 -17.50
N PHE A 7 -6.68 -3.11 -16.18
CA PHE A 7 -7.81 -3.65 -15.45
C PHE A 7 -8.88 -2.57 -15.50
N LYS A 8 -9.80 -2.77 -16.43
CA LYS A 8 -10.97 -1.92 -16.58
C LYS A 8 -12.01 -2.34 -15.57
N ILE A 9 -12.34 -1.39 -14.71
CA ILE A 9 -13.48 -1.50 -13.83
C ILE A 9 -14.73 -1.39 -14.69
N LYS A 10 -15.66 -2.34 -14.52
CA LYS A 10 -16.97 -2.28 -15.16
C LYS A 10 -18.04 -2.22 -14.08
N THR A 11 -18.57 -1.03 -13.85
CA THR A 11 -19.69 -0.81 -12.93
C THR A 11 -20.70 0.10 -13.63
N ASN A 12 -21.92 0.19 -13.11
CA ASN A 12 -22.97 1.00 -13.73
C ASN A 12 -22.58 2.47 -13.95
N ASN A 13 -21.70 3.00 -13.10
CA ASN A 13 -21.32 4.42 -13.10
C ASN A 13 -19.87 4.67 -13.54
N PHE A 14 -19.06 3.62 -13.71
CA PHE A 14 -17.64 3.76 -14.03
C PHE A 14 -17.19 2.70 -15.06
N ASP A 15 -16.63 3.18 -16.17
CA ASP A 15 -15.87 2.41 -17.16
C ASP A 15 -14.50 3.06 -17.34
N SER A 16 -13.57 2.69 -16.47
CA SER A 16 -12.25 3.33 -16.38
C SER A 16 -11.21 2.37 -15.80
N SER A 17 -9.94 2.64 -16.09
CA SER A 17 -8.83 2.01 -15.37
C SER A 17 -8.74 2.54 -13.93
N ILE A 18 -8.15 1.74 -13.04
CA ILE A 18 -7.93 2.05 -11.62
C ILE A 18 -7.12 3.33 -11.45
N ASP A 19 -5.96 3.46 -12.11
CA ASP A 19 -5.11 4.65 -12.03
C ASP A 19 -5.88 5.93 -12.40
N LYS A 20 -6.70 5.85 -13.45
CA LYS A 20 -7.50 7.00 -13.91
C LYS A 20 -8.59 7.32 -12.90
N LEU A 21 -9.22 6.33 -12.30
CA LEU A 21 -10.21 6.54 -11.26
C LEU A 21 -9.59 7.19 -10.01
N LEU A 22 -8.43 6.69 -9.55
CA LEU A 22 -7.69 7.28 -8.44
C LEU A 22 -7.28 8.73 -8.75
N ARG A 23 -6.81 9.02 -9.97
CA ARG A 23 -6.48 10.39 -10.39
C ARG A 23 -7.71 11.29 -10.39
N ASN A 24 -8.82 10.84 -10.96
CA ASN A 24 -10.07 11.61 -10.99
C ASN A 24 -10.61 11.89 -9.58
N VAL A 25 -10.44 10.96 -8.65
CA VAL A 25 -10.78 11.16 -7.23
C VAL A 25 -9.86 12.22 -6.60
N LYS A 26 -8.55 12.17 -6.89
CA LYS A 26 -7.59 13.17 -6.39
C LYS A 26 -7.80 14.57 -6.96
N GLU A 27 -8.31 14.66 -8.18
CA GLU A 27 -8.61 15.92 -8.88
C GLU A 27 -10.04 16.42 -8.60
N ASP A 28 -10.76 15.79 -7.64
CA ASP A 28 -12.15 16.10 -7.27
C ASP A 28 -13.16 16.03 -8.44
N ILE A 29 -12.81 15.33 -9.52
CA ILE A 29 -13.69 15.09 -10.67
C ILE A 29 -14.78 14.06 -10.31
N ILE A 30 -14.46 13.13 -9.41
CA ILE A 30 -15.37 12.07 -8.95
C ILE A 30 -15.41 12.08 -7.43
N ASN A 31 -16.61 12.11 -6.84
CA ASN A 31 -16.79 11.91 -5.40
C ASN A 31 -16.47 10.45 -5.03
N ILE A 32 -15.47 10.25 -4.16
CA ILE A 32 -15.03 8.94 -3.65
C ILE A 32 -16.14 8.15 -2.93
N GLU A 33 -17.15 8.81 -2.39
CA GLU A 33 -18.29 8.17 -1.74
C GLU A 33 -19.11 7.33 -2.73
N LEU A 34 -19.25 7.83 -3.96
CA LEU A 34 -20.00 7.19 -5.05
C LEU A 34 -19.24 6.01 -5.68
N VAL A 35 -17.95 5.87 -5.40
CA VAL A 35 -17.12 4.79 -5.95
C VAL A 35 -17.38 3.48 -5.18
N PRO A 36 -17.84 2.41 -5.84
CA PRO A 36 -18.09 1.11 -5.20
C PRO A 36 -16.76 0.33 -5.02
N ILE A 37 -15.90 0.78 -4.09
CA ILE A 37 -14.57 0.19 -3.85
C ILE A 37 -14.64 -1.31 -3.55
N THR A 38 -15.65 -1.77 -2.81
CA THR A 38 -15.86 -3.19 -2.52
C THR A 38 -16.06 -4.01 -3.79
N GLU A 39 -16.85 -3.49 -4.74
CA GLU A 39 -17.10 -4.15 -6.02
C GLU A 39 -15.82 -4.19 -6.87
N ILE A 40 -15.07 -3.08 -6.88
CA ILE A 40 -13.78 -2.97 -7.57
C ILE A 40 -12.80 -4.02 -7.05
N ILE A 41 -12.66 -4.17 -5.73
CA ILE A 41 -11.79 -5.19 -5.13
C ILE A 41 -12.22 -6.59 -5.54
N ALA A 42 -13.53 -6.88 -5.49
CA ALA A 42 -14.05 -8.20 -5.86
C ALA A 42 -13.79 -8.54 -7.34
N GLN A 43 -14.05 -7.59 -8.25
CA GLN A 43 -13.77 -7.76 -9.68
C GLN A 43 -12.27 -7.94 -9.94
N TYR A 44 -11.43 -7.20 -9.22
CA TYR A 44 -9.99 -7.24 -9.38
C TYR A 44 -9.38 -8.56 -8.87
N LEU A 45 -9.80 -9.04 -7.70
CA LEU A 45 -9.39 -10.35 -7.20
C LEU A 45 -9.83 -11.48 -8.13
N GLN A 46 -11.06 -11.39 -8.67
CA GLN A 46 -11.53 -12.35 -9.66
C GLN A 46 -10.67 -12.32 -10.93
N TYR A 47 -10.26 -11.14 -11.38
CA TYR A 47 -9.36 -10.97 -12.52
C TYR A 47 -7.98 -11.62 -12.27
N ILE A 48 -7.39 -11.42 -11.09
CA ILE A 48 -6.12 -12.07 -10.73
C ILE A 48 -6.27 -13.60 -10.74
N VAL A 49 -7.33 -14.14 -10.12
CA VAL A 49 -7.55 -15.59 -10.05
C VAL A 49 -7.73 -16.19 -11.45
N LYS A 50 -8.50 -15.54 -12.33
CA LYS A 50 -8.72 -15.99 -13.71
C LYS A 50 -7.44 -15.97 -14.55
N ASN A 51 -6.53 -15.04 -14.28
CA ASN A 51 -5.30 -14.84 -15.06
C ASN A 51 -4.03 -15.30 -14.30
N LYS A 52 -4.16 -16.15 -13.28
CA LYS A 52 -3.07 -16.52 -12.38
C LYS A 52 -1.81 -17.04 -13.09
N SER A 53 -1.95 -17.68 -14.25
CA SER A 53 -0.85 -18.24 -15.02
C SER A 53 -0.15 -17.24 -15.97
N SER A 54 -0.76 -16.08 -16.24
CA SER A 54 -0.30 -15.10 -17.24
C SER A 54 -0.16 -13.68 -16.69
N ILE A 55 -0.62 -13.42 -15.47
CA ILE A 55 -0.56 -12.11 -14.83
C ILE A 55 0.82 -11.85 -14.23
N ASP A 56 1.36 -10.66 -14.49
CA ASP A 56 2.55 -10.16 -13.81
C ASP A 56 2.19 -9.74 -12.37
N LEU A 57 2.74 -10.45 -11.39
CA LEU A 57 2.46 -10.21 -9.97
C LEU A 57 2.97 -8.84 -9.50
N SER A 58 4.02 -8.30 -10.12
CA SER A 58 4.54 -6.97 -9.80
C SER A 58 3.51 -5.89 -10.12
N ILE A 59 2.91 -5.98 -11.31
CA ILE A 59 1.86 -5.06 -11.74
C ILE A 59 0.59 -5.27 -10.91
N ALA A 60 0.30 -6.53 -10.57
CA ALA A 60 -0.85 -6.83 -9.74
C ALA A 60 -0.73 -6.17 -8.35
N GLY A 61 0.47 -6.22 -7.75
CA GLY A 61 0.78 -5.56 -6.48
C GLY A 61 0.63 -4.03 -6.53
N LYS A 62 1.11 -3.39 -7.61
CA LYS A 62 0.92 -1.93 -7.83
C LYS A 62 -0.55 -1.55 -7.82
N THR A 63 -1.38 -2.31 -8.54
CA THR A 63 -2.82 -2.03 -8.64
C THR A 63 -3.52 -2.21 -7.28
N ILE A 64 -3.11 -3.19 -6.47
CA ILE A 64 -3.60 -3.34 -5.09
C ILE A 64 -3.26 -2.11 -4.25
N ALA A 65 -2.03 -1.60 -4.37
CA ALA A 65 -1.61 -0.41 -3.64
C ALA A 65 -2.46 0.81 -4.01
N GLU A 66 -2.82 0.98 -5.29
CA GLU A 66 -3.68 2.07 -5.74
C GLU A 66 -5.11 1.93 -5.20
N ILE A 67 -5.67 0.72 -5.20
CA ILE A 67 -6.98 0.44 -4.58
C ILE A 67 -6.94 0.71 -3.07
N ALA A 68 -5.85 0.35 -2.38
CA ALA A 68 -5.68 0.63 -0.96
C ALA A 68 -5.63 2.14 -0.66
N ILE A 69 -5.00 2.93 -1.52
CA ILE A 69 -5.01 4.41 -1.41
C ILE A 69 -6.45 4.93 -1.53
N MET A 70 -7.22 4.45 -2.49
CA MET A 70 -8.63 4.85 -2.64
C MET A 70 -9.47 4.46 -1.41
N LEU A 71 -9.25 3.25 -0.88
CA LEU A 71 -9.94 2.76 0.32
C LEU A 71 -9.64 3.65 1.53
N LYS A 72 -8.37 4.02 1.72
CA LYS A 72 -7.95 4.95 2.77
C LYS A 72 -8.67 6.29 2.62
N MET A 73 -8.64 6.90 1.43
CA MET A 73 -9.32 8.18 1.16
C MET A 73 -10.83 8.10 1.46
N LYS A 74 -11.49 7.01 1.08
CA LYS A 74 -12.91 6.79 1.39
C LYS A 74 -13.16 6.67 2.89
N SER A 75 -12.31 5.93 3.60
CA SER A 75 -12.41 5.78 5.05
C SER A 75 -12.23 7.13 5.75
N GLU A 76 -11.22 7.91 5.38
CA GLU A 76 -10.96 9.23 5.98
C GLU A 76 -12.12 10.21 5.73
N ASN A 77 -12.76 10.15 4.55
CA ASN A 77 -13.90 11.02 4.23
C ASN A 77 -15.21 10.60 4.92
N LEU A 78 -15.43 9.29 5.11
CA LEU A 78 -16.64 8.77 5.76
C LEU A 78 -16.58 8.81 7.29
N LEU A 79 -15.38 8.87 7.87
CA LEU A 79 -15.24 8.94 9.32
C LEU A 79 -15.74 10.30 9.81
N PRO A 80 -16.65 10.34 10.79
CA PRO A 80 -17.09 11.60 11.38
C PRO A 80 -15.86 12.27 12.00
N ARG A 81 -15.65 13.53 11.65
CA ARG A 81 -14.77 14.39 12.45
C ARG A 81 -15.41 14.44 13.82
N LEU A 82 -14.73 13.93 14.84
CA LEU A 82 -15.17 14.06 16.22
C LEU A 82 -15.27 15.57 16.48
N GLU A 83 -16.48 16.12 16.37
CA GLU A 83 -16.74 17.49 16.78
C GLU A 83 -16.56 17.52 18.29
N VAL A 84 -15.43 18.06 18.74
CA VAL A 84 -15.28 18.54 20.11
C VAL A 84 -16.27 19.69 20.25
N LYS A 85 -17.50 19.36 20.62
CA LYS A 85 -18.53 20.34 20.89
C LYS A 85 -18.27 20.87 22.29
N ASN A 86 -17.43 21.91 22.35
CA ASN A 86 -17.23 22.75 23.52
C ASN A 86 -18.60 23.13 24.13
N ARG A 87 -18.92 22.52 25.27
CA ARG A 87 -19.72 23.15 26.31
C ARG A 87 -19.05 22.82 27.64
N ASP A 88 -18.61 23.91 28.27
CA ASP A 88 -18.28 24.08 29.69
C ASP A 88 -16.78 23.94 30.09
N GLU A 89 -16.01 24.90 29.58
CA GLU A 89 -14.93 25.75 30.14
C GLU A 89 -13.95 25.31 31.28
N GLU A 90 -13.94 24.10 31.86
CA GLU A 90 -12.90 23.77 32.89
C GLU A 90 -12.16 22.42 32.72
N ASP A 91 -12.58 21.53 31.81
CA ASP A 91 -11.99 20.18 31.67
C ASP A 91 -11.00 20.04 30.48
N ASP A 92 -10.81 21.09 29.69
CA ASP A 92 -10.14 21.01 28.38
C ASP A 92 -8.61 20.95 28.45
N GLU A 93 -7.94 21.54 29.44
CA GLU A 93 -6.47 21.54 29.46
C GLU A 93 -5.86 20.14 29.69
N TYR A 94 -6.55 19.28 30.46
CA TYR A 94 -6.06 17.94 30.77
C TYR A 94 -6.29 16.95 29.61
N ASN A 95 -7.41 17.10 28.89
CA ASN A 95 -7.77 16.22 27.79
C ASN A 95 -6.99 16.56 26.50
N ASP A 96 -6.78 17.85 26.22
CA ASP A 96 -6.01 18.30 25.07
C ASP A 96 -4.54 17.90 25.21
N PHE A 97 -3.97 18.01 26.42
CA PHE A 97 -2.63 17.50 26.73
C PHE A 97 -2.49 15.99 26.47
N MET A 98 -3.53 15.20 26.77
CA MET A 98 -3.46 13.76 26.63
C MET A 98 -3.61 13.30 25.18
N ILE A 99 -4.45 13.96 24.39
CA ILE A 99 -4.58 13.73 22.94
C ILE A 99 -3.30 14.15 22.20
N LEU A 100 -2.72 15.29 22.56
CA LEU A 100 -1.43 15.74 22.02
C LEU A 100 -0.32 14.74 22.36
N LYS A 101 -0.28 14.25 23.60
CA LYS A 101 0.70 13.26 24.04
C LYS A 101 0.55 11.92 23.32
N GLU A 102 -0.69 11.48 23.09
CA GLU A 102 -0.96 10.24 22.36
C GLU A 102 -0.57 10.39 20.88
N LYS A 103 -0.88 11.52 20.25
CA LYS A 103 -0.43 11.85 18.90
C LYS A 103 1.10 11.92 18.79
N GLU A 104 1.77 12.54 19.74
CA GLU A 104 3.23 12.57 19.80
C GLU A 104 3.83 11.17 19.98
N ALA A 105 3.19 10.31 20.78
CA ALA A 105 3.60 8.92 20.94
C ALA A 105 3.47 8.15 19.61
N TYR A 106 2.35 8.29 18.90
CA TYR A 106 2.16 7.71 17.58
C TYR A 106 3.20 8.20 16.55
N LEU A 107 3.50 9.49 16.53
CA LEU A 107 4.50 10.06 15.62
C LEU A 107 5.92 9.58 15.94
N LYS A 108 6.28 9.46 17.23
CA LYS A 108 7.56 8.89 17.66
C LYS A 108 7.68 7.41 17.32
N GLU A 109 6.61 6.65 17.49
CA GLU A 109 6.55 5.23 17.13
C GLU A 109 6.72 5.06 15.62
N TYR A 110 6.02 5.87 14.82
CA TYR A 110 6.13 5.86 13.37
C TYR A 110 7.55 6.21 12.89
N ASP A 111 8.19 7.25 13.44
CA ASP A 111 9.57 7.62 13.13
C ASP A 111 10.57 6.49 13.47
N LYS A 112 10.36 5.82 14.60
CA LYS A 112 11.14 4.63 14.98
C LYS A 112 10.99 3.52 13.95
N PHE A 113 9.77 3.23 13.49
CA PHE A 113 9.54 2.21 12.47
C PHE A 113 10.11 2.61 11.10
N GLN A 114 10.05 3.87 10.71
CA GLN A 114 10.69 4.37 9.48
C GLN A 114 12.21 4.13 9.50
N LYS A 115 12.87 4.39 10.63
CA LYS A 115 14.30 4.11 10.81
C LYS A 115 14.64 2.63 10.70
N VAL A 116 13.79 1.75 11.25
CA VAL A 116 13.97 0.30 11.13
C VAL A 116 13.80 -0.14 9.66
N VAL A 117 12.82 0.43 8.95
CA VAL A 117 12.62 0.14 7.52
C VAL A 117 13.83 0.58 6.70
N GLU A 118 14.38 1.76 6.96
CA GLU A 118 15.58 2.27 6.28
C GLU A 118 16.80 1.40 6.56
N TYR A 119 17.02 1.05 7.83
CA TYR A 119 18.09 0.13 8.25
C TYR A 119 17.98 -1.26 7.61
N LEU A 120 16.76 -1.81 7.52
CA LEU A 120 16.53 -3.10 6.87
C LEU A 120 16.76 -3.03 5.36
N LYS A 121 16.36 -1.93 4.71
CA LYS A 121 16.64 -1.69 3.28
C LYS A 121 18.13 -1.57 2.97
N GLU A 122 18.89 -0.90 3.84
CA GLU A 122 20.34 -0.80 3.68
C GLU A 122 21.00 -2.18 3.80
N ARG A 123 20.53 -3.01 4.73
CA ARG A 123 21.02 -4.38 4.93
C ARG A 123 20.58 -5.36 3.84
N GLU A 124 19.40 -5.18 3.25
CA GLU A 124 18.98 -5.91 2.04
C GLU A 124 20.00 -5.70 0.92
N GLY A 125 20.44 -4.46 0.70
CA GLY A 125 21.50 -4.14 -0.26
C GLY A 125 22.83 -4.85 0.03
N THR A 126 23.14 -5.09 1.30
CA THR A 126 24.39 -5.76 1.72
C THR A 126 24.28 -7.30 1.71
N GLN A 127 23.08 -7.86 1.92
CA GLN A 127 22.81 -9.30 1.83
C GLN A 127 22.80 -9.83 0.40
N ASN A 128 22.54 -8.99 -0.60
CA ASN A 128 22.67 -9.36 -2.02
C ASN A 128 24.12 -9.71 -2.44
N ASN A 129 25.11 -9.50 -1.57
CA ASN A 129 26.51 -9.85 -1.79
C ASN A 129 26.96 -11.10 -0.98
N ILE A 130 26.05 -11.78 -0.29
CA ILE A 130 26.37 -13.02 0.44
C ILE A 130 25.94 -14.22 -0.41
N TYR A 131 26.94 -14.87 -1.01
CA TYR A 131 26.76 -16.08 -1.81
C TYR A 131 26.82 -17.31 -0.90
N PHE A 132 25.72 -18.03 -0.77
CA PHE A 132 25.75 -19.37 -0.18
C PHE A 132 26.22 -20.36 -1.24
N PRO A 133 27.28 -21.15 -0.99
CA PRO A 133 27.66 -22.20 -1.90
C PRO A 133 26.53 -23.22 -1.97
N THR A 134 26.02 -23.46 -3.17
CA THR A 134 25.11 -24.57 -3.44
C THR A 134 25.87 -25.85 -3.13
N ILE A 135 25.47 -26.60 -2.11
CA ILE A 135 26.04 -27.93 -1.85
C ILE A 135 25.43 -28.87 -2.88
N GLU A 136 25.97 -28.85 -4.10
CA GLU A 136 25.76 -29.91 -5.08
C GLU A 136 26.65 -31.08 -4.68
N ASN A 137 26.02 -32.16 -4.22
CA ASN A 137 26.68 -33.44 -4.09
C ASN A 137 27.03 -33.97 -5.49
N ASN A 138 28.27 -33.77 -5.94
CA ASN A 138 29.15 -34.79 -6.54
C ASN A 138 30.34 -34.16 -7.29
N ASP A 139 31.53 -34.50 -6.80
CA ASP A 139 32.71 -34.89 -7.57
C ASP A 139 32.95 -34.21 -8.93
N LYS A 140 33.60 -33.03 -8.93
CA LYS A 140 34.89 -32.77 -9.60
C LYS A 140 35.26 -31.29 -9.53
N GLU A 141 36.57 -31.07 -9.48
CA GLU A 141 37.26 -29.81 -9.23
C GLU A 141 36.82 -28.66 -10.14
N GLY A 142 36.49 -27.53 -9.50
CA GLY A 142 37.10 -26.25 -9.83
C GLY A 142 36.54 -25.46 -11.03
N SER A 143 35.41 -24.78 -10.84
CA SER A 143 35.23 -23.36 -11.22
C SER A 143 33.84 -22.89 -10.78
N ILE A 144 33.78 -22.06 -9.74
CA ILE A 144 32.52 -21.48 -9.26
C ILE A 144 32.19 -20.29 -10.17
N GLU A 145 31.32 -20.49 -11.15
CA GLU A 145 30.70 -19.37 -11.86
C GLU A 145 29.62 -18.76 -10.98
N ILE A 146 29.89 -17.54 -10.51
CA ILE A 146 28.93 -16.77 -9.73
C ILE A 146 27.93 -16.18 -10.72
N GLN A 147 26.76 -16.81 -10.87
CA GLN A 147 25.66 -16.21 -11.61
C GLN A 147 25.03 -15.07 -10.79
N LYS A 148 24.93 -13.93 -11.46
CA LYS A 148 24.28 -12.71 -11.00
C LYS A 148 22.77 -12.96 -10.91
N VAL A 149 22.21 -12.81 -9.71
CA VAL A 149 20.76 -12.85 -9.45
C VAL A 149 20.11 -11.58 -10.01
#